data_AF-A0AAV2SQ07-F1
#
_entry.id   AF-A0AAV2SQ07-F1
#
_cell.length_a   1.000
_cell.length_b   1.000
_cell.length_c   1.000
_cell.angle_alpha   90.00
_cell.angle_beta   90.00
_cell.angle_gamma   90.00
#
_symmetry.space_group_name_H-M   'P 1'
#
loop_
_entity.id
_entity.type
_entity.pdbx_description
1 polymer ?
#
loop_
_entity_poly.entity_id
_entity_poly.type
_entity_poly.pdbx_seq_one_letter_code
_entity_poly.pdbx_strand_id
1 'polypeptide(L)'
;AAVSGLSGLESGAQQWWRGWEHQGEPLLASNQINITAITGQTVTLPCRVSNLRDKTLSWIRTRDLTVLAVDLIKVSTDTRIRVVHNEGTEEWVLEIRNVVSEDSGRYECQVNTH
;
A
#
# COMPACT_ATOMS: atom_id res chain seq x y z
N ALA A 1 -60.99 19.73 -8.36
CA ALA A 1 -60.03 20.85 -8.24
C ALA A 1 -58.65 20.33 -8.63
N ALA A 2 -57.97 21.05 -9.51
CA ALA A 2 -56.62 20.75 -9.96
C ALA A 2 -55.57 21.14 -8.91
N VAL A 3 -54.46 20.42 -8.89
CA VAL A 3 -53.09 20.96 -8.81
C VAL A 3 -52.18 19.86 -9.40
N SER A 4 -51.96 19.80 -10.71
CA SER A 4 -50.89 20.47 -11.48
C SER A 4 -49.50 20.36 -10.83
N GLY A 5 -48.72 19.42 -11.39
CA GLY A 5 -47.27 19.33 -11.52
C GLY A 5 -46.34 20.16 -10.64
N LEU A 6 -45.39 19.46 -10.02
CA LEU A 6 -43.98 19.83 -10.13
C LEU A 6 -43.20 18.64 -10.69
N SER A 7 -42.80 18.81 -11.94
CA SER A 7 -41.72 18.08 -12.61
C SER A 7 -40.44 18.18 -11.81
N GLY A 8 -39.64 17.12 -11.88
CA GLY A 8 -38.53 16.86 -10.99
C GLY A 8 -37.47 17.95 -10.88
N LEU A 9 -36.87 18.00 -9.70
CA LEU A 9 -35.46 18.32 -9.52
C LEU A 9 -34.95 17.53 -8.30
N GLU A 10 -34.92 16.22 -8.43
CA GLU A 10 -34.02 15.37 -7.65
C GLU A 10 -33.02 14.77 -8.63
N SER A 11 -31.80 14.48 -8.16
CA SER A 11 -30.71 13.79 -8.87
C SER A 11 -29.61 14.63 -9.54
N GLY A 12 -29.21 15.75 -8.92
CA GLY A 12 -27.81 16.19 -9.03
C GLY A 12 -26.84 15.32 -8.22
N ALA A 13 -27.34 14.63 -7.18
CA ALA A 13 -26.55 13.81 -6.25
C ALA A 13 -26.34 12.36 -6.72
N GLN A 14 -27.18 11.86 -7.64
CA GLN A 14 -27.33 10.43 -7.87
C GLN A 14 -26.60 9.88 -9.11
N GLN A 15 -26.12 10.74 -10.02
CA GLN A 15 -25.41 10.28 -11.21
C GLN A 15 -23.89 10.21 -11.01
N TRP A 16 -23.34 10.91 -10.01
CA TRP A 16 -21.90 10.90 -9.74
C TRP A 16 -21.42 9.83 -8.75
N TRP A 17 -22.29 9.15 -7.99
CA TRP A 17 -21.85 8.04 -7.13
C TRP A 17 -21.53 6.76 -7.90
N ARG A 18 -22.21 6.50 -9.03
CA ARG A 18 -21.98 5.31 -9.87
C ARG A 18 -20.63 5.30 -10.60
N GLY A 19 -19.98 6.45 -10.73
CA GLY A 19 -18.72 6.57 -11.48
C GLY A 19 -17.47 6.21 -10.67
N TRP A 20 -17.55 6.18 -9.34
CA TRP A 20 -16.40 6.00 -8.45
C TRP A 20 -16.17 4.53 -8.07
N GLU A 21 -17.19 3.67 -8.15
CA GLU A 21 -17.10 2.24 -7.80
C GLU A 21 -16.35 1.37 -8.84
N HIS A 22 -16.02 1.91 -10.01
CA HIS A 22 -15.30 1.17 -11.06
C HIS A 22 -13.77 1.20 -10.94
N GLN A 23 -13.23 1.98 -10.02
CA GLN A 23 -11.81 1.92 -9.70
C GLN A 23 -11.61 0.85 -8.64
N GLY A 24 -11.42 -0.40 -9.09
CA GLY A 24 -11.27 -1.55 -8.20
C GLY A 24 -10.33 -1.23 -7.04
N GLU A 25 -10.79 -1.48 -5.82
CA GLU A 25 -10.05 -1.20 -4.60
C GLU A 25 -8.66 -1.87 -4.66
N PRO A 26 -7.62 -1.21 -4.11
CA PRO A 26 -6.31 -1.84 -4.04
C PRO A 26 -6.42 -3.05 -3.12
N LEU A 27 -6.08 -4.22 -3.65
CA LEU A 27 -6.13 -5.45 -2.89
C LEU A 27 -4.72 -5.75 -2.41
N LEU A 28 -4.49 -5.51 -1.12
CA LEU A 28 -3.37 -6.10 -0.42
C LEU A 28 -3.62 -7.59 -0.28
N ALA A 29 -2.73 -8.42 -0.82
CA ALA A 29 -2.68 -9.83 -0.46
C ALA A 29 -2.16 -9.93 0.98
N SER A 30 -3.04 -9.66 1.95
CA SER A 30 -2.71 -9.59 3.37
C SER A 30 -2.45 -10.99 3.92
N ASN A 31 -1.22 -11.47 3.76
CA ASN A 31 -0.69 -12.59 4.51
C ASN A 31 0.40 -12.09 5.44
N GLN A 32 0.22 -12.31 6.74
CA GLN A 32 1.30 -12.10 7.70
C GLN A 32 2.34 -13.20 7.49
N ILE A 33 3.55 -12.81 7.08
CA ILE A 33 4.65 -13.74 6.82
C ILE A 33 5.69 -13.58 7.93
N ASN A 34 6.08 -14.69 8.56
CA ASN A 34 7.16 -14.73 9.53
C ASN A 34 8.46 -15.09 8.83
N ILE A 35 9.46 -14.23 8.94
CA ILE A 35 10.78 -14.43 8.33
C ILE A 35 11.83 -14.46 9.44
N THR A 36 12.62 -15.52 9.46
CA THR A 36 13.77 -15.66 10.35
C THR A 36 15.05 -15.52 9.53
N ALA A 37 16.04 -14.84 10.09
CA ALA A 37 17.32 -14.63 9.44
C ALA A 37 18.44 -14.62 10.47
N ILE A 38 19.63 -14.96 10.00
CA ILE A 38 20.85 -14.90 10.79
C ILE A 38 21.47 -13.51 10.60
N THR A 39 22.04 -12.95 11.66
CA THR A 39 22.78 -11.68 11.61
C THR A 39 23.80 -11.68 10.46
N GLY A 40 23.82 -10.60 9.69
CA GLY A 40 24.65 -10.43 8.49
C GLY A 40 24.00 -10.88 7.19
N GLN A 41 22.88 -11.62 7.23
CA GLN A 41 22.15 -11.99 6.01
C GLN A 41 21.36 -10.80 5.43
N THR A 42 20.88 -11.00 4.20
CA THR A 42 19.90 -10.10 3.58
C THR A 42 18.52 -10.70 3.73
N VAL A 43 17.59 -9.92 4.26
CA VAL A 43 16.17 -10.28 4.42
C VAL A 43 15.35 -9.58 3.35
N THR A 44 14.40 -10.31 2.77
CA THR A 44 13.43 -9.78 1.80
C THR A 44 12.01 -9.94 2.36
N LEU A 45 11.28 -8.83 2.45
CA LEU A 45 9.89 -8.80 2.89
C LEU A 45 9.00 -8.62 1.65
N PRO A 46 8.29 -9.66 1.18
CA PRO A 46 7.42 -9.55 0.02
C PRO A 46 6.06 -8.96 0.41
N CYS A 47 5.51 -8.13 -0.47
CA CYS A 47 4.16 -7.60 -0.42
C CYS A 47 3.55 -7.66 -1.81
N ARG A 48 2.36 -8.24 -1.94
CA ARG A 48 1.64 -8.29 -3.22
C ARG A 48 0.45 -7.36 -3.19
N VAL A 49 0.39 -6.47 -4.18
CA VAL A 49 -0.65 -5.44 -4.28
C VAL A 49 -1.20 -5.41 -5.69
N SER A 50 -2.46 -5.78 -5.81
CA SER A 50 -3.22 -5.69 -7.06
C SER A 50 -3.92 -4.33 -7.15
N ASN A 51 -4.11 -3.81 -8.36
CA ASN A 51 -4.81 -2.55 -8.62
C ASN A 51 -4.21 -1.31 -7.91
N LEU A 52 -2.89 -1.22 -7.75
CA LEU A 52 -2.25 -0.07 -7.08
C LEU A 52 -2.53 1.27 -7.81
N ARG A 53 -2.47 1.29 -9.15
CA ARG A 53 -2.82 2.46 -10.00
C ARG A 53 -2.15 3.77 -9.57
N ASP A 54 -2.94 4.73 -9.09
CA ASP A 54 -2.57 6.09 -8.66
C ASP A 54 -2.32 6.18 -7.15
N LYS A 55 -2.44 5.06 -6.44
CA LYS A 55 -2.20 4.94 -5.00
C LYS A 55 -0.73 4.61 -4.77
N THR A 56 -0.27 4.88 -3.56
CA THR A 56 1.14 4.67 -3.19
C THR A 56 1.27 3.51 -2.22
N LEU A 57 2.35 2.74 -2.33
CA LEU A 57 2.73 1.72 -1.38
C LEU A 57 3.77 2.26 -0.40
N SER A 58 3.55 2.12 0.89
CA SER A 58 4.49 2.54 1.93
C SER A 58 4.97 1.36 2.78
N TRP A 59 6.27 1.31 3.05
CA TRP A 59 6.87 0.37 3.99
C TRP A 59 7.05 1.03 5.35
N ILE A 60 6.50 0.43 6.41
CA ILE A 60 6.49 1.00 7.75
C ILE A 60 7.07 0.02 8.76
N ARG A 61 7.98 0.51 9.60
CA ARG A 61 8.43 -0.21 10.79
C ARG A 61 7.50 0.13 11.95
N THR A 62 6.75 -0.86 12.43
CA THR A 62 5.66 -0.62 13.40
C THR A 62 6.12 -0.19 14.78
N ARG A 63 7.33 -0.57 15.23
CA ARG A 63 7.81 -0.27 16.59
C ARG A 63 7.87 1.23 16.91
N ASP A 64 8.11 2.05 15.89
CA ASP A 64 8.31 3.49 15.99
C ASP A 64 7.60 4.27 14.86
N LEU A 65 6.71 3.58 14.13
CA LEU A 65 5.94 4.13 13.01
C LEU A 65 6.80 4.82 11.94
N THR A 66 8.05 4.37 11.78
CA THR A 66 8.97 4.97 10.80
C THR A 66 8.63 4.50 9.39
N VAL A 67 8.40 5.44 8.48
CA VAL A 67 8.31 5.17 7.05
C VAL A 67 9.71 4.89 6.50
N LEU A 68 9.90 3.69 5.96
CA LEU A 68 11.18 3.23 5.42
C LEU A 68 11.32 3.59 3.94
N ALA A 69 10.24 3.46 3.18
CA ALA A 69 10.19 3.76 1.76
C ALA A 69 8.73 3.99 1.31
N VAL A 70 8.57 4.74 0.22
CA VAL A 70 7.31 4.95 -0.50
C VAL A 70 7.55 4.63 -1.96
N ASP A 71 6.78 3.70 -2.52
CA ASP A 71 6.99 3.09 -3.83
C ASP A 71 8.45 2.63 -3.99
N LEU A 72 9.17 3.14 -5.00
CA LEU A 72 10.59 2.86 -5.23
C LEU A 72 11.53 3.81 -4.46
N ILE A 73 11.00 4.82 -3.78
CA ILE A 73 11.77 5.89 -3.15
C ILE A 73 12.07 5.53 -1.69
N LYS A 74 13.35 5.42 -1.37
CA LYS A 74 13.80 5.21 0.01
C LYS A 74 13.67 6.51 0.82
N VAL A 75 13.01 6.43 1.97
CA VAL A 75 12.86 7.53 2.94
C VAL A 75 13.84 7.38 4.11
N SER A 76 14.09 6.15 4.55
CA SER A 76 15.02 5.86 5.63
C SER A 76 16.46 6.30 5.32
N THR A 77 17.16 6.81 6.33
CA THR A 77 18.59 7.10 6.26
C THR A 77 19.45 5.84 6.28
N ASP A 78 18.89 4.69 6.64
CA ASP A 78 19.60 3.41 6.62
C ASP A 78 19.98 3.04 5.17
N THR A 79 21.27 2.81 4.92
CA THR A 79 21.81 2.49 3.60
C THR A 79 21.57 1.03 3.20
N ARG A 80 21.18 0.17 4.16
CA ARG A 80 20.93 -1.25 3.95
C ARG A 80 19.53 -1.53 3.39
N ILE A 81 18.65 -0.53 3.42
CA ILE A 81 17.26 -0.61 2.96
C ILE A 81 17.18 -0.32 1.46
N ARG A 82 16.46 -1.17 0.74
CA ARG A 82 16.14 -1.00 -0.67
C ARG A 82 14.74 -1.53 -0.98
N VAL A 83 14.03 -0.91 -1.91
CA VAL A 83 12.80 -1.48 -2.48
C VAL A 83 13.11 -2.06 -3.85
N VAL A 84 12.58 -3.24 -4.12
CA VAL A 84 12.65 -3.92 -5.41
C VAL A 84 11.22 -4.13 -5.90
N HIS A 85 10.95 -3.70 -7.12
CA HIS A 85 9.70 -3.95 -7.82
C HIS A 85 10.01 -4.19 -9.29
N ASN A 86 9.53 -5.32 -9.82
CA ASN A 86 9.66 -5.62 -11.24
C ASN A 86 8.46 -5.02 -11.97
N GLU A 87 8.72 -4.21 -12.99
CA GLU A 87 7.66 -3.61 -13.80
C GLU A 87 6.71 -4.69 -14.35
N GLY A 88 5.41 -4.42 -14.27
CA GLY A 88 4.37 -5.34 -14.72
C GLY A 88 4.04 -6.48 -13.75
N THR A 89 4.66 -6.53 -12.58
CA THR A 89 4.29 -7.47 -11.50
C THR A 89 3.48 -6.78 -10.41
N GLU A 90 2.79 -7.56 -9.59
CA GLU A 90 2.11 -7.05 -8.38
C GLU A 90 3.02 -7.14 -7.14
N GLU A 91 4.27 -7.56 -7.31
CA GLU A 91 5.18 -7.89 -6.21
C GLU A 91 6.11 -6.73 -5.87
N TRP A 92 6.08 -6.33 -4.62
CA TRP A 92 6.89 -5.29 -4.03
C TRP A 92 7.70 -5.91 -2.90
N VAL A 93 9.01 -5.71 -2.90
CA VAL A 93 9.91 -6.34 -1.93
C VAL A 93 10.72 -5.28 -1.22
N LEU A 94 10.66 -5.27 0.11
CA LEU A 94 11.62 -4.54 0.93
C LEU A 94 12.82 -5.45 1.22
N GLU A 95 14.01 -5.00 0.84
CA GLU A 95 15.26 -5.67 1.13
C GLU A 95 15.99 -4.93 2.27
N ILE A 96 16.41 -5.69 3.29
CA ILE A 96 17.26 -5.21 4.38
C ILE A 96 18.54 -6.04 4.37
N ARG A 97 19.65 -5.43 3.95
CA ARG A 97 20.96 -6.09 3.91
C ARG A 97 21.63 -6.11 5.29
N ASN A 98 22.53 -7.07 5.50
CA ASN A 98 23.37 -7.15 6.70
C ASN A 98 22.53 -6.96 7.99
N VAL A 99 21.47 -7.75 8.13
CA VAL A 99 20.53 -7.60 9.25
C VAL A 99 21.21 -7.82 10.59
N VAL A 100 20.76 -7.12 11.62
CA VAL A 100 21.21 -7.26 13.01
C VAL A 100 20.04 -7.63 13.91
N SER A 101 20.31 -8.04 15.15
CA SER A 101 19.28 -8.40 16.13
C SER A 101 18.23 -7.31 16.33
N GLU A 102 18.66 -6.05 16.26
CA GLU A 102 17.86 -4.85 16.41
C GLU A 102 16.91 -4.61 15.24
N ASP A 103 17.12 -5.26 14.09
CA ASP A 103 16.18 -5.20 12.97
C ASP A 103 14.95 -6.11 13.20
N SER A 104 14.97 -6.95 14.23
CA SER A 104 13.84 -7.80 14.60
C SER A 104 12.62 -6.95 14.95
N GLY A 105 11.46 -7.34 14.42
CA GLY A 105 10.21 -6.66 14.69
C GLY A 105 9.21 -6.82 13.55
N ARG A 106 8.08 -6.11 13.68
CA ARG A 106 7.01 -6.13 12.68
C ARG A 106 7.18 -4.99 11.68
N TYR A 107 7.05 -5.34 10.42
CA TYR A 107 7.07 -4.44 9.28
C TYR A 107 5.74 -4.58 8.54
N GLU A 108 5.25 -3.49 7.98
CA GLU A 108 4.00 -3.46 7.24
C GLU A 108 4.22 -2.83 5.88
N CYS A 109 3.57 -3.39 4.86
CA CYS A 109 3.30 -2.68 3.62
C CYS A 109 1.87 -2.14 3.69
N GLN A 110 1.70 -0.85 3.42
CA GLN A 110 0.41 -0.17 3.45
C GLN A 110 0.14 0.49 2.11
N VAL A 111 -1.10 0.41 1.62
CA VAL A 111 -1.54 1.17 0.46
C VAL A 111 -2.26 2.42 0.94
N ASN A 112 -1.78 3.58 0.51
CA ASN A 112 -2.40 4.84 0.84
C ASN A 112 -3.37 5.24 -0.27
N THR A 113 -4.66 5.33 0.07
CA THR A 113 -5.72 5.79 -0.83
C THR A 113 -6.02 7.25 -0.48
N HIS A 114 -5.61 8.19 -1.34
CA HIS A 114 -5.97 9.61 -1.18
C HIS A 114 -7.49 9.82 -1.35
#